data_AF-A0AAD1I138-F1
#
_entry.id   AF-A0AAD1I138-F1
#
_cell.length_a   1.000
_cell.length_b   1.000
_cell.length_c   1.000
_cell.angle_alpha   90.00
_cell.angle_beta   90.00
_cell.angle_gamma   90.00
#
_symmetry.space_group_name_H-M   'P 1'
#
loop_
_entity.id
_entity.type
_entity.pdbx_description
1 polymer ?
#
loop_
_entity_poly.entity_id
_entity_poly.type
_entity_poly.pdbx_seq_one_letter_code
_entity_poly.pdbx_strand_id
1 'polypeptide(L)'
;MGVLLWFAPWAVYWVLVGHAPLLIAATVALAVGVAALLSSREAAARIPSIGAVATFAVLALAPALGGAQRWVLPLSFAALFAVVLINRLLGNPLVQAAARADLPAAVEQSELFAPVVDRLTWLWLGALAAMSASALIPPITLPDATLHDTGSALTYLCYWVIPFAILAAVAIGAHLLTSRMTAGFGDAVRKTSFVAFVDLEIDQLYYLAQEHANREVGPGQEAYNVTVGAKGTALVGDDTRVSWPSTYKVR
;
A
#
# COMPACT_ATOMS: atom_id res chain seq x y z
N MET A 1 -5.48 10.03 3.55
CA MET A 1 -6.78 9.36 3.80
C MET A 1 -7.37 8.63 2.57
N GLY A 2 -6.85 8.77 1.34
CA GLY A 2 -7.42 8.10 0.15
C GLY A 2 -7.20 6.57 0.06
N VAL A 3 -6.24 6.04 0.83
CA VAL A 3 -5.84 4.63 0.79
C VAL A 3 -6.89 3.71 1.43
N LEU A 4 -7.63 4.17 2.43
CA LEU A 4 -8.71 3.36 3.03
C LEU A 4 -9.97 3.34 2.15
N LEU A 5 -10.12 4.32 1.26
CA LEU A 5 -11.36 4.51 0.50
C LEU A 5 -11.59 3.40 -0.54
N TRP A 6 -10.52 2.89 -1.18
CA TRP A 6 -10.64 1.84 -2.19
C TRP A 6 -10.92 0.45 -1.58
N PHE A 7 -10.55 0.23 -0.31
CA PHE A 7 -10.79 -1.01 0.41
C PHE A 7 -12.16 -1.03 1.10
N ALA A 8 -12.74 0.13 1.40
CA ALA A 8 -14.01 0.27 2.11
C ALA A 8 -15.18 -0.60 1.56
N PRO A 9 -15.40 -0.71 0.24
CA PRO A 9 -16.45 -1.58 -0.31
C PRO A 9 -16.32 -3.05 0.15
N TRP A 10 -15.10 -3.57 0.21
CA TRP A 10 -14.81 -4.94 0.62
C TRP A 10 -15.03 -5.15 2.12
N ALA A 11 -14.56 -4.21 2.93
CA ALA A 11 -14.77 -4.27 4.38
C ALA A 11 -16.27 -4.26 4.73
N VAL A 12 -17.03 -3.34 4.13
CA VAL A 12 -18.49 -3.26 4.32
C VAL A 12 -19.17 -4.54 3.87
N TYR A 13 -18.78 -5.05 2.71
CA TYR A 13 -19.33 -6.29 2.17
C TYR A 13 -19.12 -7.49 3.10
N TRP A 14 -17.89 -7.71 3.56
CA TRP A 14 -17.54 -8.84 4.42
C TRP A 14 -18.24 -8.79 5.77
N VAL A 15 -18.47 -7.60 6.33
CA VAL A 15 -19.26 -7.45 7.54
C VAL A 15 -20.73 -7.80 7.28
N LEU A 16 -21.30 -7.34 6.17
CA LEU A 16 -22.73 -7.51 5.90
C LEU A 16 -23.10 -8.90 5.39
N VAL A 17 -22.26 -9.53 4.58
CA VAL A 17 -22.61 -10.79 3.89
C VAL A 17 -22.88 -11.93 4.87
N GLY A 18 -22.31 -11.89 6.07
CA GLY A 18 -22.58 -12.87 7.14
C GLY A 18 -23.86 -12.61 7.93
N HIS A 19 -24.41 -11.39 7.90
CA HIS A 19 -25.48 -10.93 8.78
C HIS A 19 -26.74 -10.45 8.04
N ALA A 20 -26.66 -10.21 6.74
CA ALA A 20 -27.72 -9.66 5.92
C ALA A 20 -27.91 -10.47 4.62
N PRO A 21 -29.10 -10.40 3.99
CA PRO A 21 -29.32 -10.98 2.68
C PRO A 21 -28.25 -10.53 1.67
N LEU A 22 -27.77 -11.48 0.86
CA LEU A 22 -26.70 -11.27 -0.11
C LEU A 22 -26.90 -10.03 -1.01
N LEU A 23 -28.13 -9.83 -1.50
CA LEU A 23 -28.48 -8.68 -2.33
C LEU A 23 -28.23 -7.35 -1.59
N ILE A 24 -28.61 -7.27 -0.31
CA ILE A 24 -28.44 -6.06 0.50
C ILE A 24 -26.95 -5.81 0.74
N ALA A 25 -26.20 -6.84 1.13
CA ALA A 25 -24.75 -6.72 1.33
C ALA A 25 -24.04 -6.24 0.05
N ALA A 26 -24.36 -6.83 -1.10
CA ALA A 26 -23.75 -6.48 -2.38
C ALA A 26 -24.14 -5.08 -2.87
N THR A 27 -25.41 -4.69 -2.73
CA THR A 27 -25.88 -3.35 -3.15
C THR A 27 -25.32 -2.24 -2.29
N VAL A 28 -25.19 -2.44 -0.97
CA VAL A 28 -24.54 -1.48 -0.09
C VAL A 28 -23.05 -1.35 -0.43
N ALA A 29 -22.35 -2.46 -0.63
CA ALA A 29 -20.94 -2.44 -1.05
C ALA A 29 -20.76 -1.77 -2.43
N LEU A 30 -21.68 -1.99 -3.36
CA LEU A 30 -21.71 -1.33 -4.67
C LEU A 30 -21.88 0.19 -4.53
N ALA A 31 -22.80 0.65 -3.68
CA ALA A 31 -23.01 2.08 -3.43
C ALA A 31 -21.75 2.74 -2.85
N VAL A 32 -21.07 2.07 -1.92
CA VAL A 32 -19.77 2.52 -1.38
C VAL A 32 -18.70 2.56 -2.47
N GLY A 33 -18.65 1.54 -3.34
CA GLY A 33 -17.71 1.50 -4.47
C GLY A 33 -17.94 2.63 -5.48
N VAL A 34 -19.19 2.94 -5.81
CA VAL A 34 -19.56 4.06 -6.67
C VAL A 34 -19.17 5.39 -6.02
N ALA A 35 -19.45 5.58 -4.74
CA ALA A 35 -19.05 6.78 -4.01
C ALA A 35 -17.52 6.96 -3.98
N ALA A 36 -16.76 5.87 -3.77
CA ALA A 36 -15.31 5.89 -3.82
C ALA A 36 -14.78 6.24 -5.22
N LEU A 37 -15.39 5.67 -6.28
CA LEU A 37 -15.05 5.97 -7.66
C LEU A 37 -15.31 7.44 -8.05
N LEU A 38 -16.46 7.98 -7.65
CA LEU A 38 -16.82 9.38 -7.89
C LEU A 38 -15.92 10.37 -7.12
N SER A 39 -15.42 9.94 -5.96
CA SER A 39 -14.49 10.74 -5.14
C SER A 39 -13.03 10.63 -5.60
N SER A 40 -12.70 9.64 -6.44
CA SER A 40 -11.33 9.36 -6.87
C SER A 40 -10.86 10.34 -7.92
N ARG A 41 -9.97 11.27 -7.52
CA ARG A 41 -9.33 12.22 -8.44
C ARG A 41 -8.04 11.69 -9.08
N GLU A 42 -7.40 10.72 -8.44
CA GLU A 42 -6.12 10.15 -8.87
C GLU A 42 -6.32 8.84 -9.64
N ALA A 43 -5.52 8.62 -10.68
CA ALA A 43 -5.56 7.39 -11.47
C ALA A 43 -5.30 6.13 -10.61
N ALA A 44 -4.40 6.24 -9.62
CA ALA A 44 -4.04 5.14 -8.71
C ALA A 44 -5.22 4.65 -7.85
N ALA A 45 -6.16 5.54 -7.49
CA ALA A 45 -7.38 5.19 -6.74
C ALA A 45 -8.56 4.82 -7.65
N ARG A 46 -8.51 5.20 -8.93
CA ARG A 46 -9.60 4.98 -9.89
C ARG A 46 -9.70 3.52 -10.32
N ILE A 47 -8.58 2.89 -10.68
CA ILE A 47 -8.51 1.48 -11.11
C ILE A 47 -9.09 0.53 -10.05
N PRO A 48 -8.67 0.57 -8.77
CA PRO A 48 -9.22 -0.34 -7.76
C PRO A 48 -10.71 -0.07 -7.49
N SER A 49 -11.15 1.18 -7.58
CA SER A 49 -12.56 1.55 -7.41
C SER A 49 -13.43 1.01 -8.56
N ILE A 50 -12.94 1.03 -9.80
CA ILE A 50 -13.61 0.38 -10.94
C ILE A 50 -13.73 -1.13 -10.70
N GLY A 51 -12.64 -1.76 -10.24
CA GLY A 51 -12.63 -3.18 -9.91
C GLY A 51 -13.64 -3.55 -8.81
N ALA A 52 -13.75 -2.72 -7.76
CA ALA A 52 -14.75 -2.88 -6.72
C ALA A 52 -16.18 -2.76 -7.27
N VAL A 53 -16.47 -1.70 -8.04
CA VAL A 53 -17.79 -1.50 -8.66
C VAL A 53 -18.17 -2.68 -9.56
N ALA A 54 -17.25 -3.12 -10.41
CA ALA A 54 -17.47 -4.27 -11.29
C ALA A 54 -17.76 -5.54 -10.49
N THR A 55 -17.00 -5.80 -9.42
CA THR A 55 -17.21 -6.99 -8.58
C THR A 55 -18.57 -6.94 -7.91
N PHE A 56 -18.91 -5.85 -7.24
CA PHE A 56 -20.16 -5.78 -6.48
C PHE A 56 -21.39 -5.68 -7.37
N ALA A 57 -21.27 -5.19 -8.60
CA ALA A 57 -22.32 -5.30 -9.61
C ALA A 57 -22.58 -6.78 -9.98
N VAL A 58 -21.52 -7.55 -10.22
CA VAL A 58 -21.64 -9.00 -10.49
C VAL A 58 -22.23 -9.74 -9.28
N LEU A 59 -21.74 -9.46 -8.06
CA LEU A 59 -22.25 -10.08 -6.84
C LEU A 59 -23.71 -9.68 -6.52
N ALA A 60 -24.15 -8.48 -6.90
CA ALA A 60 -25.54 -8.06 -6.75
C ALA A 60 -26.48 -8.80 -7.72
N LEU A 61 -25.98 -9.18 -8.90
CA LEU A 61 -26.74 -9.96 -9.89
C LEU A 61 -26.69 -11.47 -9.61
N ALA A 62 -25.70 -11.95 -8.86
CA ALA A 62 -25.50 -13.36 -8.55
C ALA A 62 -26.73 -14.11 -7.99
N PRO A 63 -27.56 -13.53 -7.09
CA PRO A 63 -28.79 -14.19 -6.63
C PRO A 63 -29.76 -14.54 -7.76
N ALA A 64 -29.84 -13.70 -8.81
CA ALA A 64 -30.76 -13.89 -9.93
C ALA A 64 -30.33 -15.02 -10.88
N LEU A 65 -29.05 -15.43 -10.82
CA LEU A 65 -28.47 -16.44 -11.72
C LEU A 65 -28.62 -17.88 -11.17
N GLY A 66 -29.06 -18.05 -9.92
CA GLY A 66 -29.19 -19.36 -9.27
C GLY A 66 -27.85 -20.02 -8.92
N GLY A 67 -27.77 -20.73 -7.79
CA GLY A 67 -26.58 -21.51 -7.40
C GLY A 67 -25.33 -20.71 -6.99
N ALA A 68 -25.42 -19.37 -6.91
CA ALA A 68 -24.25 -18.52 -6.67
C ALA A 68 -23.82 -18.38 -5.20
N GLN A 69 -24.68 -18.71 -4.23
CA GLN A 69 -24.48 -18.35 -2.82
C GLN A 69 -23.17 -18.91 -2.22
N ARG A 70 -22.79 -20.14 -2.59
CA ARG A 70 -21.53 -20.80 -2.16
C ARG A 70 -20.26 -20.18 -2.76
N TRP A 71 -20.39 -19.48 -3.89
CA TRP A 71 -19.26 -18.90 -4.62
C TRP A 71 -18.99 -17.46 -4.24
N VAL A 72 -19.90 -16.83 -3.52
CA VAL A 72 -19.88 -15.40 -3.27
C VAL A 72 -18.64 -14.93 -2.51
N LEU A 73 -18.31 -15.58 -1.39
CA LEU A 73 -17.14 -15.21 -0.60
C LEU A 73 -15.82 -15.49 -1.34
N PRO A 74 -15.60 -16.68 -1.94
CA PRO A 74 -14.39 -16.93 -2.71
C PRO A 74 -14.26 -16.01 -3.93
N LEU A 75 -15.36 -15.69 -4.63
CA LEU A 75 -15.35 -14.70 -5.70
C LEU A 75 -14.95 -13.32 -5.20
N SER A 76 -15.39 -12.93 -3.99
CA SER A 76 -15.01 -11.65 -3.41
C SER A 76 -13.50 -11.58 -3.12
N PHE A 77 -12.92 -12.60 -2.49
CA PHE A 77 -11.48 -12.64 -2.22
C PHE A 77 -10.66 -12.71 -3.52
N ALA A 78 -11.09 -13.53 -4.48
CA ALA A 78 -10.44 -13.67 -5.77
C ALA A 78 -10.49 -12.36 -6.58
N ALA A 79 -11.60 -11.66 -6.54
CA ALA A 79 -11.74 -10.38 -7.23
C ALA A 79 -10.88 -9.29 -6.57
N LEU A 80 -10.80 -9.24 -5.24
CA LEU A 80 -9.87 -8.34 -4.55
C LEU A 80 -8.41 -8.66 -4.90
N PHE A 81 -8.03 -9.94 -4.90
CA PHE A 81 -6.72 -10.40 -5.35
C PHE A 81 -6.42 -9.94 -6.78
N ALA A 82 -7.36 -10.14 -7.71
CA ALA A 82 -7.22 -9.73 -9.10
C ALA A 82 -7.06 -8.21 -9.23
N VAL A 83 -7.81 -7.41 -8.48
CA VAL A 83 -7.69 -5.95 -8.47
C VAL A 83 -6.30 -5.52 -8.00
N VAL A 84 -5.80 -6.10 -6.90
CA VAL A 84 -4.45 -5.79 -6.39
C VAL A 84 -3.37 -6.19 -7.39
N LEU A 85 -3.52 -7.37 -8.01
CA LEU A 85 -2.58 -7.90 -9.00
C LEU A 85 -2.56 -7.05 -10.29
N ILE A 86 -3.73 -6.72 -10.85
CA ILE A 86 -3.85 -5.88 -12.04
C ILE A 86 -3.24 -4.51 -11.78
N ASN A 87 -3.52 -3.90 -10.61
CA ASN A 87 -2.97 -2.58 -10.32
C ASN A 87 -1.44 -2.59 -10.22
N ARG A 88 -0.89 -3.66 -9.63
CA ARG A 88 0.56 -3.91 -9.62
C ARG A 88 1.12 -4.08 -11.04
N LEU A 89 0.49 -4.88 -11.90
CA LEU A 89 0.93 -5.11 -13.28
C LEU A 89 0.88 -3.84 -14.14
N LEU A 90 -0.06 -2.93 -13.84
CA LEU A 90 -0.17 -1.61 -14.48
C LEU A 90 0.80 -0.56 -13.90
N GLY A 91 1.69 -0.94 -12.98
CA GLY A 91 2.72 -0.05 -12.42
C GLY A 91 2.20 0.95 -11.38
N ASN A 92 1.02 0.72 -10.82
CA ASN A 92 0.39 1.59 -9.80
C ASN A 92 0.14 0.78 -8.51
N PRO A 93 1.17 0.47 -7.70
CA PRO A 93 0.98 -0.37 -6.53
C PRO A 93 0.08 0.36 -5.50
N LEU A 94 -1.07 -0.23 -5.16
CA LEU A 94 -1.96 0.29 -4.10
C LEU A 94 -1.21 0.50 -2.78
N VAL A 95 -0.30 -0.42 -2.51
CA VAL A 95 0.58 -0.42 -1.35
C VAL A 95 1.58 0.73 -1.40
N GLN A 96 1.98 1.21 -2.58
CA GLN A 96 2.82 2.41 -2.70
C GLN A 96 2.09 3.65 -2.24
N ALA A 97 0.81 3.80 -2.61
CA ALA A 97 -0.02 4.92 -2.16
C ALA A 97 -0.27 4.84 -0.64
N ALA A 98 -0.44 3.63 -0.09
CA ALA A 98 -0.50 3.39 1.35
C ALA A 98 0.79 3.79 2.06
N ALA A 99 1.92 3.27 1.56
CA ALA A 99 3.24 3.48 2.13
C ALA A 99 3.64 4.96 2.11
N ARG A 100 3.29 5.73 1.07
CA ARG A 100 3.51 7.19 1.03
C ARG A 100 2.76 7.96 2.12
N ALA A 101 1.58 7.48 2.50
CA ALA A 101 0.77 8.14 3.53
C ALA A 101 1.29 7.85 4.95
N ASP A 102 1.87 6.67 5.17
CA ASP A 102 2.30 6.21 6.49
C ASP A 102 3.82 6.36 6.75
N LEU A 103 4.65 6.48 5.71
CA LEU A 103 6.11 6.62 5.85
C LEU A 103 6.54 8.09 5.86
N PRO A 104 7.59 8.44 6.64
CA PRO A 104 8.20 9.76 6.58
C PRO A 104 8.66 10.11 5.16
N ALA A 105 8.52 11.36 4.74
CA ALA A 105 8.93 11.83 3.40
C ALA A 105 10.40 11.51 3.07
N ALA A 106 11.27 11.43 4.08
CA ALA A 106 12.67 11.02 3.94
C ALA A 106 12.84 9.57 3.47
N VAL A 107 11.90 8.67 3.76
CA VAL A 107 11.93 7.27 3.32
C VAL A 107 11.44 7.15 1.88
N GLU A 108 10.46 7.95 1.46
CA GLU A 108 9.95 7.95 0.08
C GLU A 108 11.04 8.26 -0.95
N GLN A 109 11.96 9.17 -0.61
CA GLN A 109 13.06 9.59 -1.49
C GLN A 109 14.24 8.60 -1.51
N SER A 110 14.18 7.53 -0.72
CA SER A 110 15.25 6.55 -0.62
C SER A 110 15.15 5.46 -1.69
N GLU A 111 16.30 4.95 -2.13
CA GLU A 111 16.39 3.79 -3.04
C GLU A 111 15.78 2.51 -2.43
N LEU A 112 15.58 2.49 -1.11
CA LEU A 112 15.01 1.37 -0.35
C LEU A 112 13.47 1.35 -0.35
N PHE A 113 12.82 2.44 -0.74
CA PHE A 113 11.35 2.54 -0.78
C PHE A 113 10.74 1.51 -1.74
N ALA A 114 11.30 1.41 -2.95
CA ALA A 114 10.80 0.48 -3.96
C ALA A 114 10.87 -0.99 -3.51
N PRO A 115 12.01 -1.50 -2.96
CA PRO A 115 12.08 -2.85 -2.38
C PRO A 115 11.10 -3.11 -1.24
N VAL A 116 10.87 -2.12 -0.35
CA VAL A 116 9.93 -2.27 0.78
C VAL A 116 8.49 -2.41 0.25
N VAL A 117 8.07 -1.51 -0.64
CA VAL A 117 6.74 -1.53 -1.25
C VAL A 117 6.54 -2.82 -2.04
N ASP A 118 7.57 -3.29 -2.75
CA ASP A 118 7.51 -4.52 -3.54
C ASP A 118 7.23 -5.76 -2.69
N ARG A 119 8.00 -5.93 -1.60
CA ARG A 119 7.83 -7.02 -0.63
C ARG A 119 6.47 -6.96 0.05
N LEU A 120 6.06 -5.77 0.47
CA LEU A 120 4.76 -5.57 1.12
C LEU A 120 3.61 -5.91 0.16
N THR A 121 3.73 -5.55 -1.12
CA THR A 121 2.74 -5.89 -2.15
C THR A 121 2.65 -7.41 -2.35
N TRP A 122 3.79 -8.11 -2.40
CA TRP A 122 3.80 -9.58 -2.51
C TRP A 122 3.24 -10.26 -1.27
N LEU A 123 3.51 -9.73 -0.08
CA LEU A 123 2.97 -10.22 1.18
C LEU A 123 1.43 -10.16 1.16
N TRP A 124 0.86 -9.01 0.76
CA TRP A 124 -0.59 -8.85 0.62
C TRP A 124 -1.19 -9.76 -0.46
N LEU A 125 -0.53 -9.89 -1.62
CA LEU A 125 -0.97 -10.80 -2.68
C LEU A 125 -0.99 -12.26 -2.22
N GLY A 126 0.05 -12.70 -1.50
CA GLY A 126 0.13 -14.05 -0.94
C GLY A 126 -0.98 -14.32 0.07
N ALA A 127 -1.27 -13.36 0.95
CA ALA A 127 -2.38 -13.46 1.90
C ALA A 127 -3.74 -13.55 1.20
N LEU A 128 -4.01 -12.67 0.22
CA LEU A 128 -5.26 -12.69 -0.54
C LEU A 128 -5.43 -14.00 -1.34
N ALA A 129 -4.34 -14.55 -1.88
CA ALA A 129 -4.35 -15.86 -2.53
C ALA A 129 -4.70 -16.98 -1.53
N ALA A 130 -4.11 -16.96 -0.34
CA ALA A 130 -4.40 -17.95 0.71
C ALA A 130 -5.84 -17.85 1.23
N MET A 131 -6.37 -16.63 1.41
CA MET A 131 -7.78 -16.38 1.75
C MET A 131 -8.71 -16.95 0.68
N SER A 132 -8.40 -16.69 -0.59
CA SER A 132 -9.18 -17.20 -1.74
C SER A 132 -9.16 -18.72 -1.80
N ALA A 133 -7.98 -19.34 -1.62
CA ALA A 133 -7.82 -20.79 -1.62
C ALA A 133 -8.60 -21.46 -0.48
N SER A 134 -8.56 -20.88 0.73
CA SER A 134 -9.31 -21.38 1.88
C SER A 134 -10.83 -21.32 1.63
N ALA A 135 -11.32 -20.19 1.13
CA ALA A 135 -12.74 -20.01 0.80
C ALA A 135 -13.19 -20.85 -0.40
N LEU A 136 -12.28 -21.41 -1.20
CA LEU A 136 -12.61 -22.29 -2.31
C LEU A 136 -12.89 -23.73 -1.86
N ILE A 137 -12.45 -24.12 -0.66
CA ILE A 137 -12.59 -25.50 -0.17
C ILE A 137 -14.08 -25.88 -0.01
N PRO A 138 -14.93 -25.12 0.72
CA PRO A 138 -16.33 -25.50 0.91
C PRO A 138 -17.16 -25.67 -0.37
N PRO A 139 -17.14 -24.76 -1.36
CA PRO A 139 -17.96 -24.92 -2.56
C PRO A 139 -17.55 -26.09 -3.46
N ILE A 140 -16.30 -26.59 -3.32
CA ILE A 140 -15.81 -27.77 -4.06
C ILE A 140 -16.19 -29.06 -3.34
N THR A 141 -16.03 -29.12 -2.01
CA THR A 141 -16.22 -30.36 -1.23
C THR A 141 -17.66 -30.61 -0.82
N LEU A 142 -18.47 -29.55 -0.68
CA LEU A 142 -19.83 -29.60 -0.16
C LEU A 142 -20.80 -28.92 -1.13
N PRO A 143 -21.62 -29.69 -1.88
CA PRO A 143 -22.55 -29.14 -2.85
C PRO A 143 -23.55 -28.13 -2.25
N ASP A 144 -23.96 -28.38 -1.00
CA ASP A 144 -24.95 -27.60 -0.25
C ASP A 144 -24.34 -26.57 0.71
N ALA A 145 -23.04 -26.26 0.60
CA ALA A 145 -22.40 -25.27 1.45
C ALA A 145 -23.07 -23.90 1.29
N THR A 146 -23.83 -23.46 2.31
CA THR A 146 -24.35 -22.10 2.36
C THR A 146 -23.56 -21.26 3.34
N LEU A 147 -23.49 -19.95 3.06
CA LEU A 147 -22.70 -19.01 3.86
C LEU A 147 -23.20 -18.89 5.32
N HIS A 148 -24.48 -19.20 5.55
CA HIS A 148 -25.13 -19.16 6.86
C HIS A 148 -25.33 -20.55 7.48
N ASP A 149 -24.81 -21.61 6.84
CA ASP A 149 -24.91 -22.95 7.41
C ASP A 149 -23.91 -23.12 8.56
N THR A 150 -24.42 -23.00 9.78
CA THR A 150 -23.66 -23.23 11.01
C THR A 150 -23.50 -24.72 11.34
N GLY A 151 -24.13 -25.63 10.59
CA GLY A 151 -24.08 -27.07 10.83
C GLY A 151 -22.73 -27.70 10.45
N SER A 152 -21.96 -27.06 9.57
CA SER A 152 -20.65 -27.53 9.13
C SER A 152 -19.53 -26.63 9.66
N ALA A 153 -18.81 -27.11 10.69
CA ALA A 153 -17.65 -26.42 11.25
C ALA A 153 -16.59 -26.09 10.18
N LEU A 154 -16.47 -26.94 9.15
CA LEU A 154 -15.55 -26.72 8.03
C LEU A 154 -15.91 -25.46 7.23
N THR A 155 -17.19 -25.26 6.92
CA THR A 155 -17.69 -24.10 6.17
C THR A 155 -17.40 -22.81 6.93
N TYR A 156 -17.66 -22.80 8.25
CA TYR A 156 -17.37 -21.65 9.10
C TYR A 156 -15.86 -21.34 9.18
N LEU A 157 -15.02 -22.36 9.36
CA LEU A 157 -13.56 -22.19 9.43
C LEU A 157 -12.97 -21.64 8.12
N CYS A 158 -13.37 -22.22 6.98
CA CYS A 158 -12.82 -21.87 5.67
C CYS A 158 -13.34 -20.53 5.12
N TYR A 159 -14.55 -20.11 5.47
CA TYR A 159 -15.08 -18.81 5.05
C TYR A 159 -14.71 -17.66 6.00
N TRP A 160 -14.65 -17.92 7.31
CA TRP A 160 -14.47 -16.85 8.30
C TRP A 160 -13.13 -16.96 9.00
N VAL A 161 -12.93 -18.01 9.80
CA VAL A 161 -11.80 -18.04 10.76
C VAL A 161 -10.45 -17.96 10.05
N ILE A 162 -10.22 -18.81 9.05
CA ILE A 162 -8.93 -18.87 8.35
C ILE A 162 -8.69 -17.58 7.55
N PRO A 163 -9.61 -17.08 6.69
CA PRO A 163 -9.36 -15.86 5.94
C PRO A 163 -9.10 -14.63 6.82
N PHE A 164 -9.89 -14.42 7.89
CA PHE A 164 -9.70 -13.26 8.75
C PHE A 164 -8.49 -13.39 9.67
N ALA A 165 -8.10 -14.61 10.08
CA ALA A 165 -6.84 -14.84 10.79
C ALA A 165 -5.63 -14.50 9.90
N ILE A 166 -5.66 -14.90 8.61
CA ILE A 166 -4.63 -14.53 7.63
C ILE A 166 -4.58 -13.01 7.45
N LEU A 167 -5.74 -12.36 7.31
CA LEU A 167 -5.82 -10.91 7.15
C LEU A 167 -5.22 -10.17 8.37
N ALA A 168 -5.51 -10.62 9.58
CA ALA A 168 -4.94 -10.06 10.80
C ALA A 168 -3.42 -10.31 10.88
N ALA A 169 -2.98 -11.53 10.60
CA ALA A 169 -1.56 -11.89 10.61
C ALA A 169 -0.76 -11.09 9.58
N VAL A 170 -1.31 -10.85 8.38
CA VAL A 170 -0.63 -10.07 7.34
C VAL A 170 -0.57 -8.60 7.70
N ALA A 171 -1.60 -8.03 8.33
CA ALA A 171 -1.58 -6.64 8.79
C ALA A 171 -0.51 -6.43 9.87
N ILE A 172 -0.40 -7.34 10.83
CA ILE A 172 0.65 -7.31 11.87
C ILE A 172 2.03 -7.54 11.22
N GLY A 173 2.14 -8.53 10.33
CA GLY A 173 3.38 -8.84 9.62
C GLY A 173 3.88 -7.69 8.75
N ALA A 174 2.97 -6.99 8.08
CA ALA A 174 3.26 -5.77 7.33
C ALA A 174 3.85 -4.68 8.23
N HIS A 175 3.23 -4.44 9.38
CA HIS A 175 3.73 -3.45 10.33
C HIS A 175 5.12 -3.82 10.89
N LEU A 176 5.33 -5.10 11.24
CA LEU A 176 6.62 -5.60 11.70
C LEU A 176 7.70 -5.56 10.61
N LEU A 177 7.34 -5.86 9.37
CA LEU A 177 8.25 -5.82 8.24
C LEU A 177 8.67 -4.37 7.95
N THR A 178 7.70 -3.46 7.86
CA THR A 178 7.97 -2.04 7.64
C THR A 178 8.84 -1.49 8.76
N SER A 179 8.47 -1.70 10.03
CA SER A 179 9.26 -1.21 11.18
C SER A 179 10.70 -1.74 11.18
N ARG A 180 10.91 -3.03 10.89
CA ARG A 180 12.26 -3.62 10.78
C ARG A 180 13.04 -3.09 9.59
N MET A 181 12.39 -2.95 8.43
CA MET A 181 13.07 -2.42 7.24
C MET A 181 13.38 -0.93 7.40
N THR A 182 12.57 -0.19 8.17
CA THR A 182 12.82 1.21 8.51
C THR A 182 13.74 1.41 9.72
N ALA A 183 14.04 0.34 10.47
CA ALA A 183 14.96 0.41 11.60
C ALA A 183 16.36 0.75 11.09
N GLY A 184 16.92 1.87 11.57
CA GLY A 184 18.20 2.41 11.08
C GLY A 184 18.07 3.54 10.04
N PHE A 185 16.86 3.95 9.65
CA PHE A 185 16.67 5.11 8.77
C PHE A 185 16.97 6.47 9.42
N GLY A 186 17.04 6.55 10.75
CA GLY A 186 17.66 7.70 11.40
C GLY A 186 19.09 7.91 10.89
N ASP A 187 19.84 6.80 10.80
CA ASP A 187 21.24 6.78 10.34
C ASP A 187 21.40 6.62 8.82
N ALA A 188 20.32 6.70 8.05
CA ALA A 188 20.39 6.60 6.59
C ALA A 188 21.04 7.86 6.01
N VAL A 189 21.96 7.65 5.06
CA VAL A 189 22.67 8.71 4.36
C VAL A 189 21.70 9.42 3.41
N ARG A 190 21.28 10.64 3.78
CA ARG A 190 20.48 11.55 2.96
C ARG A 190 21.38 12.21 1.93
N LYS A 191 20.86 12.46 0.72
CA LYS A 191 21.55 13.16 -0.36
C LYS A 191 20.91 14.54 -0.51
N THR A 192 21.71 15.59 -0.52
CA THR A 192 21.27 16.95 -0.87
C THR A 192 22.32 17.61 -1.77
N SER A 193 21.99 18.75 -2.37
CA SER A 193 22.97 19.56 -3.10
C SER A 193 22.84 21.02 -2.70
N PHE A 194 23.99 21.67 -2.57
CA PHE A 194 24.04 23.10 -2.26
C PHE A 194 24.91 23.82 -3.29
N VAL A 195 24.65 25.10 -3.47
CA VAL A 195 25.40 25.94 -4.41
C VAL A 195 26.51 26.64 -3.66
N ALA A 196 27.73 26.54 -4.18
CA ALA A 196 28.88 27.26 -3.65
C ALA A 196 29.83 27.67 -4.78
N PHE A 197 30.70 28.64 -4.50
CA PHE A 197 31.75 29.05 -5.43
C PHE A 197 32.74 27.91 -5.71
N VAL A 198 33.32 27.93 -6.91
CA VAL A 198 34.30 26.93 -7.36
C VAL A 198 35.60 26.98 -6.55
N ASP A 199 36.04 28.18 -6.18
CA ASP A 199 37.34 28.41 -5.55
C ASP A 199 37.28 28.40 -4.01
N LEU A 200 36.20 27.85 -3.44
CA LEU A 200 36.04 27.76 -2.00
C LEU A 200 37.01 26.74 -1.39
N GLU A 201 37.60 27.10 -0.25
CA GLU A 201 38.41 26.18 0.53
C GLU A 201 37.57 25.00 1.04
N ILE A 202 38.21 23.84 1.18
CA ILE A 202 37.55 22.59 1.57
C ILE A 202 36.81 22.77 2.90
N ASP A 203 37.42 23.41 3.90
CA ASP A 203 36.83 23.61 5.22
C ASP A 203 35.56 24.49 5.17
N GLN A 204 35.59 25.52 4.33
CA GLN A 204 34.44 26.41 4.13
C GLN A 204 33.31 25.70 3.36
N LEU A 205 33.66 24.83 2.41
CA LEU A 205 32.72 23.94 1.71
C LEU A 205 32.04 22.97 2.68
N TYR A 206 32.79 22.34 3.59
CA TYR A 206 32.23 21.46 4.62
C TYR A 206 31.34 22.21 5.61
N TYR A 207 31.73 23.43 6.00
CA TYR A 207 30.90 24.29 6.85
C TYR A 207 29.56 24.62 6.18
N LEU A 208 29.57 25.03 4.91
CA LEU A 208 28.35 25.31 4.15
C LEU A 208 27.47 24.07 3.97
N ALA A 209 28.08 22.90 3.71
CA ALA A 209 27.37 21.64 3.64
C ALA A 209 26.66 21.31 4.95
N GLN A 210 27.34 21.52 6.09
CA GLN A 210 26.80 21.27 7.42
C GLN A 210 25.66 22.23 7.78
N GLU A 211 25.82 23.53 7.49
CA GLU A 211 24.76 24.54 7.67
C GLU A 211 23.52 24.23 6.82
N HIS A 212 23.74 23.85 5.56
CA HIS A 212 22.66 23.47 4.66
C HIS A 212 21.93 22.22 5.15
N ALA A 213 22.67 21.19 5.54
CA ALA A 213 22.10 19.97 6.10
C ALA A 213 21.30 20.27 7.37
N ASN A 214 21.85 21.03 8.32
CA ASN A 214 21.17 21.41 9.57
C ASN A 214 19.85 22.17 9.33
N ARG A 215 19.78 22.99 8.29
CA ARG A 215 18.53 23.68 7.92
C ARG A 215 17.47 22.74 7.34
N GLU A 216 17.89 21.68 6.65
CA GLU A 216 16.98 20.67 6.10
C GLU A 216 16.41 19.71 7.15
N VAL A 217 17.15 19.44 8.23
CA VAL A 217 16.74 18.41 9.21
C VAL A 217 15.52 18.83 10.05
N GLY A 218 15.31 20.13 10.23
CA GLY A 218 14.21 20.68 11.03
C GLY A 218 14.50 20.73 12.54
N PRO A 219 13.60 21.33 13.33
CA PRO A 219 13.84 21.61 14.74
C PRO A 219 13.93 20.34 15.60
N GLY A 220 14.98 20.25 16.43
CA GLY A 220 15.20 19.15 17.38
C GLY A 220 15.98 17.95 16.83
N GLN A 221 16.55 18.06 15.63
CA GLN A 221 17.40 17.04 15.01
C GLN A 221 18.72 17.66 14.53
N GLU A 222 19.80 16.88 14.53
CA GLU A 222 21.12 17.33 14.08
C GLU A 222 21.58 16.54 12.85
N ALA A 223 22.10 17.26 11.83
CA ALA A 223 22.84 16.61 10.76
C ALA A 223 24.22 16.19 11.27
N TYR A 224 24.63 14.97 10.99
CA TYR A 224 25.95 14.46 11.35
C TYR A 224 26.54 13.63 10.21
N ASN A 225 27.86 13.38 10.26
CA ASN A 225 28.59 12.65 9.20
C ASN A 225 28.32 13.24 7.80
N VAL A 226 28.47 14.57 7.69
CA VAL A 226 28.30 15.30 6.43
C VAL A 226 29.52 15.09 5.54
N THR A 227 29.30 14.67 4.31
CA THR A 227 30.35 14.49 3.30
C THR A 227 29.99 15.24 2.03
N VAL A 228 30.97 15.92 1.42
CA VAL A 228 30.80 16.64 0.16
C VAL A 228 31.34 15.77 -0.98
N GLY A 229 30.55 15.61 -2.04
CA GLY A 229 30.93 14.88 -3.25
C GLY A 229 31.76 15.72 -4.21
N ALA A 230 32.06 15.14 -5.38
CA ALA A 230 32.84 15.82 -6.42
C ALA A 230 32.09 17.03 -7.00
N LYS A 231 32.85 17.99 -7.53
CA LYS A 231 32.36 19.19 -8.22
C LYS A 231 31.24 18.83 -9.23
N GLY A 232 30.05 19.35 -9.01
CA GLY A 232 28.90 19.10 -9.89
C GLY A 232 28.79 20.09 -11.05
N THR A 233 27.57 20.28 -11.53
CA THR A 233 27.27 21.13 -12.69
C THR A 233 27.35 22.63 -12.37
N ALA A 234 27.94 23.40 -13.28
CA ALA A 234 27.90 24.86 -13.24
C ALA A 234 26.48 25.39 -13.38
N LEU A 235 26.19 26.52 -12.74
CA LEU A 235 24.91 27.18 -12.89
C LEU A 235 24.82 27.85 -14.26
N VAL A 236 23.66 27.73 -14.89
CA VAL A 236 23.41 28.33 -16.20
C VAL A 236 23.56 29.85 -16.09
N GLY A 237 24.59 30.41 -16.72
CA GLY A 237 24.87 31.85 -16.73
C GLY A 237 25.82 32.34 -15.63
N ASP A 238 26.35 31.46 -14.79
CA ASP A 238 27.38 31.78 -13.79
C ASP A 238 28.36 30.61 -13.58
N ASP A 239 29.51 30.68 -14.25
CA ASP A 239 30.55 29.65 -14.17
C ASP A 239 31.35 29.70 -12.85
N THR A 240 31.16 30.76 -12.04
CA THR A 240 31.87 30.91 -10.76
C THR A 240 31.23 30.08 -9.65
N ARG A 241 30.00 29.59 -9.87
CA ARG A 241 29.21 28.82 -8.90
C ARG A 241 28.78 27.48 -9.47
N VAL A 242 28.90 26.44 -8.65
CA VAL A 242 28.55 25.07 -9.02
C VAL A 242 27.70 24.42 -7.95
N SER A 243 26.86 23.48 -8.37
CA SER A 243 26.14 22.62 -7.44
C SER A 243 27.10 21.56 -6.88
N TRP A 244 27.23 21.48 -5.57
CA TRP A 244 27.99 20.46 -4.87
C TRP A 244 27.02 19.41 -4.31
N PRO A 245 27.11 18.14 -4.75
CA PRO A 245 26.38 17.07 -4.10
C PRO A 245 26.95 16.87 -2.69
N SER A 246 26.10 16.61 -1.72
CA SER A 246 26.49 16.33 -0.35
C SER A 246 25.59 15.26 0.24
N THR A 247 26.12 14.56 1.24
CA THR A 247 25.35 13.57 1.96
C THR A 247 25.52 13.70 3.46
N TYR A 248 24.48 13.40 4.22
CA TYR A 248 24.47 13.55 5.68
C TYR A 248 23.55 12.53 6.36
N LYS A 249 23.74 12.32 7.65
CA LYS A 249 22.87 11.49 8.50
C LYS A 249 22.18 12.35 9.54
N VAL A 250 21.16 11.82 10.20
CA VAL A 250 20.30 12.60 11.12
C VAL A 250 20.14 11.87 12.45
N ARG A 251 20.30 12.59 13.55
CA ARG A 251 20.05 12.05 14.90
C ARG A 251 19.21 13.01 15.73
#